data_AF-A0AA35YXY8-F1
#
_entry.id   AF-A0AA35YXY8-F1
#
_cell.length_a   1.000
_cell.length_b   1.000
_cell.length_c   1.000
_cell.angle_alpha   90.00
_cell.angle_beta   90.00
_cell.angle_gamma   90.00
#
_symmetry.space_group_name_H-M   'P 1'
#
loop_
_entity.id
_entity.type
_entity.pdbx_description
1 polymer ?
#
loop_
_entity_poly.entity_id
_entity_poly.type
_entity_poly.pdbx_seq_one_letter_code
_entity_poly.pdbx_strand_id
1 'polypeptide(L)'
;MKHGQNMIIDLDSLRYNEVLRPVIECLKYSSLAQALTMVESVSFVHLSKAYSSSLYNKENDIIYFEVTSQKTLITKSHFCRLLGLTSSNALVYQESISSTILIEMFYQMGYTGDIALLSKFSKPFLPPIFNGLFTLLFKSFFEQVAGSDNASMLLYTLIYGLYHGVVLDFGAILWIHLIQSSASASCTHKFLVHDFGQSWSIEL
;
A
#
# COMPACT_ATOMS: atom_id res chain seq x y z
N MET A 1 -3.00 19.36 6.65
CA MET A 1 -2.57 17.96 6.49
C MET A 1 -1.31 17.95 5.65
N LYS A 2 -0.19 17.49 6.20
CA LYS A 2 1.11 17.39 5.53
C LYS A 2 1.06 16.25 4.49
N HIS A 3 1.60 16.47 3.29
CA HIS A 3 1.69 15.46 2.22
C HIS A 3 2.85 14.50 2.49
N GLY A 4 2.70 13.19 2.19
CA GLY A 4 3.83 12.25 2.12
C GLY A 4 4.11 11.41 3.38
N GLN A 5 3.11 11.20 4.25
CA GLN A 5 3.26 10.33 5.44
C GLN A 5 2.39 9.09 5.29
N ASN A 6 3.00 7.89 5.37
CA ASN A 6 2.17 6.68 5.49
C ASN A 6 1.40 6.75 6.81
N MET A 7 0.07 6.72 6.73
CA MET A 7 -0.76 6.86 7.91
C MET A 7 -0.86 5.52 8.64
N ILE A 8 -0.41 5.50 9.91
CA ILE A 8 -0.76 4.42 10.84
C ILE A 8 -2.27 4.45 11.03
N ILE A 9 -2.94 3.34 10.73
CA ILE A 9 -4.36 3.22 10.97
C ILE A 9 -4.55 2.69 12.38
N ASP A 10 -5.27 3.44 13.21
CA ASP A 10 -5.85 2.85 14.41
C ASP A 10 -7.09 2.04 14.00
N LEU A 11 -7.12 0.75 14.33
CA LEU A 11 -8.28 -0.10 14.05
C LEU A 11 -9.34 -0.06 15.17
N ASP A 12 -9.26 0.92 16.08
CA ASP A 12 -10.36 1.30 16.97
C ASP A 12 -11.44 2.10 16.20
N SER A 13 -12.54 1.42 15.88
CA SER A 13 -13.67 2.01 15.15
C SER A 13 -14.29 3.21 15.87
N LEU A 14 -14.19 3.31 17.21
CA LEU A 14 -14.76 4.43 17.96
C LEU A 14 -14.06 5.77 17.67
N ARG A 15 -12.82 5.74 17.16
CA ARG A 15 -12.06 6.94 16.77
C ARG A 15 -12.49 7.52 15.43
N TYR A 16 -13.35 6.82 14.69
CA TYR A 16 -13.82 7.21 13.37
C TYR A 16 -15.28 7.65 13.40
N ASN A 17 -15.65 8.48 12.42
CA ASN A 17 -17.04 8.87 12.21
C ASN A 17 -17.91 7.64 11.89
N GLU A 18 -19.22 7.76 12.13
CA GLU A 18 -20.17 6.64 12.01
C GLU A 18 -20.17 5.98 10.64
N VAL A 19 -19.87 6.74 9.58
CA VAL A 19 -19.79 6.25 8.20
C VAL A 19 -18.63 5.27 8.00
N LEU A 20 -17.49 5.50 8.65
CA LEU A 20 -16.29 4.67 8.50
C LEU A 20 -16.21 3.53 9.50
N ARG A 21 -16.97 3.57 10.60
CA ARG A 21 -16.96 2.52 11.63
C ARG A 21 -17.09 1.10 11.07
N PRO A 22 -18.02 0.80 10.14
CA PRO A 22 -18.15 -0.54 9.59
C PRO A 22 -16.89 -0.99 8.83
N VAL A 23 -16.25 -0.08 8.10
CA VAL A 23 -15.02 -0.36 7.35
C VAL A 23 -13.87 -0.66 8.30
N ILE A 24 -13.70 0.15 9.35
CA ILE A 24 -12.63 -0.05 10.33
C ILE A 24 -12.81 -1.39 11.05
N GLU A 25 -14.05 -1.73 11.44
CA GLU A 25 -14.35 -3.01 12.05
C GLU A 25 -14.05 -4.18 11.10
N CYS A 26 -14.41 -4.07 9.81
CA CYS A 26 -14.05 -5.08 8.81
C CYS A 26 -12.53 -5.23 8.65
N LEU A 27 -11.78 -4.12 8.60
CA LEU A 27 -10.33 -4.13 8.43
C LEU A 27 -9.61 -4.81 9.61
N LYS A 28 -10.13 -4.66 10.83
CA LYS A 28 -9.64 -5.33 12.05
C LYS A 28 -9.63 -6.85 11.94
N TYR A 29 -10.57 -7.42 11.21
CA TYR A 29 -10.67 -8.87 10.98
C TYR A 29 -10.05 -9.32 9.65
N SER A 30 -9.53 -8.39 8.85
CA SER A 30 -8.87 -8.71 7.59
C SER A 30 -7.44 -9.21 7.81
N SER A 31 -6.89 -9.92 6.83
CA SER A 31 -5.47 -10.31 6.84
C SER A 31 -4.51 -9.12 6.76
N LEU A 32 -5.00 -7.92 6.41
CA LEU A 32 -4.21 -6.69 6.39
C LEU A 32 -4.10 -6.02 7.76
N ALA A 33 -4.83 -6.46 8.78
CA ALA A 33 -4.89 -5.76 10.08
C ALA A 33 -3.50 -5.50 10.68
N GLN A 34 -2.63 -6.51 10.68
CA GLN A 34 -1.25 -6.37 11.17
C GLN A 34 -0.45 -5.41 10.29
N ALA A 35 -0.52 -5.55 8.96
CA ALA A 35 0.19 -4.67 8.03
C ALA A 35 -0.24 -3.20 8.15
N LEU A 36 -1.51 -2.93 8.47
CA LEU A 36 -2.08 -1.59 8.64
C LEU A 36 -1.72 -0.91 9.97
N THR A 37 -1.39 -1.72 10.99
CA THR A 37 -1.11 -1.25 12.36
C THR A 37 0.37 -1.35 12.72
N MET A 38 1.17 -2.06 11.93
CA MET A 38 2.60 -2.24 12.16
C MET A 38 3.32 -0.89 12.08
N VAL A 39 4.02 -0.56 13.17
CA VAL A 39 4.83 0.65 13.28
C VAL A 39 6.20 0.29 13.83
N GLU A 40 7.24 0.79 13.19
CA GLU A 40 8.61 0.68 13.66
C GLU A 40 9.28 2.05 13.54
N SER A 41 10.00 2.45 14.60
CA SER A 41 10.75 3.69 14.59
C SER A 41 12.12 3.47 13.94
N VAL A 42 12.24 3.84 12.67
CA VAL A 42 13.51 3.74 11.92
C VAL A 42 14.07 5.13 11.66
N SER A 43 15.37 5.31 11.93
CA SER A 43 16.07 6.56 11.59
C SER A 43 15.95 6.85 10.09
N PHE A 44 15.56 8.08 9.76
CA PHE A 44 15.43 8.51 8.37
C PHE A 44 16.72 8.33 7.56
N VAL A 45 17.88 8.51 8.20
CA VAL A 45 19.19 8.29 7.56
C VAL A 45 19.34 6.84 7.09
N HIS A 46 18.90 5.88 7.89
CA HIS A 46 18.97 4.46 7.55
C HIS A 46 17.95 4.12 6.45
N LEU A 47 16.73 4.66 6.54
CA LEU A 47 15.69 4.43 5.56
C LEU A 47 16.10 4.96 4.18
N SER A 48 16.55 6.22 4.12
CA SER A 48 17.00 6.85 2.88
C SER A 48 18.16 6.08 2.25
N LYS A 49 19.15 5.67 3.06
CA LYS A 49 20.28 4.87 2.59
C LYS A 49 19.82 3.51 2.06
N ALA A 50 18.93 2.81 2.76
CA ALA A 50 18.39 1.53 2.33
C ALA A 50 17.68 1.64 0.96
N TYR A 51 16.82 2.64 0.77
CA TYR A 51 16.12 2.86 -0.50
C TYR A 51 17.08 3.23 -1.64
N SER A 52 17.98 4.18 -1.42
CA SER A 52 18.94 4.64 -2.44
C SER A 52 19.97 3.58 -2.88
N SER A 53 20.23 2.58 -2.03
CA SER A 53 21.16 1.48 -2.30
C SER A 53 20.43 0.19 -2.69
N SER A 54 19.10 0.26 -2.83
CA SER A 54 18.28 -0.92 -3.10
C SER A 54 18.55 -1.48 -4.49
N LEU A 55 18.76 -2.79 -4.55
CA LEU A 55 18.96 -3.54 -5.77
C LEU A 55 18.07 -4.78 -5.74
N TYR A 56 17.12 -4.84 -6.68
CA TYR A 56 16.22 -5.98 -6.81
C TYR A 56 16.81 -7.07 -7.70
N ASN A 57 16.94 -8.28 -7.17
CA ASN A 57 17.25 -9.50 -7.91
C ASN A 57 15.96 -10.28 -8.19
N LYS A 58 15.50 -10.20 -9.44
CA LYS A 58 14.26 -10.84 -9.89
C LYS A 58 14.33 -12.38 -9.90
N GLU A 59 15.50 -12.98 -10.09
CA GLU A 59 15.63 -14.45 -10.16
C GLU A 59 15.32 -15.11 -8.81
N ASN A 60 15.58 -14.41 -7.71
CA ASN A 60 15.47 -14.95 -6.36
C ASN A 60 14.41 -14.25 -5.49
N ASP A 61 13.69 -13.25 -6.03
CA ASP A 61 12.79 -12.39 -5.26
C ASP A 61 13.45 -11.77 -4.01
N ILE A 62 14.64 -11.17 -4.20
CA ILE A 62 15.46 -10.57 -3.13
C ILE A 62 15.72 -9.10 -3.41
N ILE A 63 15.56 -8.25 -2.40
CA ILE A 63 16.06 -6.88 -2.42
C ILE A 63 17.30 -6.81 -1.54
N TYR A 64 18.43 -6.42 -2.12
CA TYR A 64 19.66 -6.09 -1.40
C TYR A 64 19.68 -4.60 -1.10
N PHE A 65 20.15 -4.20 0.08
CA PHE A 65 20.29 -2.80 0.46
C PHE A 65 21.36 -2.61 1.54
N GLU A 66 21.75 -1.37 1.79
CA GLU A 66 22.78 -1.01 2.76
C GLU A 66 22.20 -0.22 3.93
N VAL A 67 22.55 -0.60 5.16
CA VAL A 67 22.24 0.15 6.39
C VAL A 67 23.51 0.20 7.23
N THR A 68 23.88 1.37 7.77
CA THR A 68 25.08 1.53 8.63
C THR A 68 26.36 0.94 8.04
N SER A 69 26.56 1.10 6.72
CA SER A 69 27.70 0.51 5.98
C SER A 69 27.75 -1.02 5.94
N GLN A 70 26.66 -1.69 6.30
CA GLN A 70 26.48 -3.13 6.17
C GLN A 70 25.48 -3.43 5.05
N LYS A 71 25.86 -4.33 4.14
CA LYS A 71 24.93 -4.89 3.15
C LYS A 71 24.05 -5.93 3.83
N THR A 72 22.75 -5.79 3.62
CA THR A 72 21.73 -6.71 4.09
C THR A 72 20.75 -7.01 2.95
N LEU A 73 19.80 -7.89 3.20
CA LEU A 73 18.79 -8.30 2.24
C LEU A 73 17.44 -8.57 2.89
N ILE A 74 16.40 -8.50 2.09
CA ILE A 74 15.07 -8.97 2.43
C ILE A 74 14.52 -9.81 1.28
N THR A 75 13.94 -10.96 1.61
CA THR A 75 13.24 -11.82 0.65
C THR A 75 11.74 -11.52 0.69
N LYS A 76 11.01 -11.82 -0.39
CA LYS A 76 9.54 -11.72 -0.40
C LYS A 76 8.90 -12.46 0.77
N SER A 77 9.34 -13.69 1.06
CA SER A 77 8.80 -14.50 2.16
C SER A 77 9.05 -13.87 3.54
N HIS A 78 10.24 -13.30 3.75
CA HIS A 78 10.55 -12.61 5.00
C HIS A 78 9.71 -11.34 5.15
N PHE A 79 9.57 -10.57 4.08
CA PHE A 79 8.72 -9.38 4.04
C PHE A 79 7.26 -9.71 4.40
N CYS A 80 6.66 -10.71 3.75
CA CYS A 80 5.28 -11.12 4.06
C CYS A 80 5.12 -11.53 5.53
N ARG A 81 6.09 -12.29 6.06
CA ARG A 81 6.07 -12.72 7.46
C ARG A 81 6.12 -11.55 8.45
N LEU A 82 6.93 -10.53 8.16
CA LEU A 82 6.99 -9.32 9.00
C LEU A 82 5.63 -8.61 9.07
N LEU A 83 4.92 -8.57 7.93
CA LEU A 83 3.59 -7.97 7.83
C LEU A 83 2.45 -8.87 8.34
N GLY A 84 2.74 -10.08 8.81
CA GLY A 84 1.71 -11.06 9.23
C GLY A 84 0.93 -11.68 8.07
N LEU A 85 1.43 -11.57 6.84
CA LEU A 85 0.79 -12.06 5.63
C LEU A 85 1.23 -13.49 5.32
N THR A 86 0.26 -14.34 4.96
CA THR A 86 0.53 -15.72 4.56
C THR A 86 1.04 -15.78 3.13
N SER A 87 2.13 -16.52 2.93
CA SER A 87 2.62 -16.90 1.61
C SER A 87 2.13 -18.33 1.31
N SER A 88 0.84 -18.46 0.99
CA SER A 88 0.22 -19.74 0.62
C SER A 88 0.05 -19.85 -0.89
N ASN A 89 0.21 -21.06 -1.43
CA ASN A 89 -0.02 -21.35 -2.86
C ASN A 89 -1.51 -21.41 -3.23
N ALA A 90 -2.42 -21.35 -2.26
CA ALA A 90 -3.87 -21.35 -2.47
C ALA A 90 -4.46 -19.95 -2.72
N LEU A 91 -3.62 -18.92 -2.86
CA LEU A 91 -4.02 -17.54 -3.00
C LEU A 91 -4.31 -17.20 -4.47
N VAL A 92 -5.31 -16.34 -4.69
CA VAL A 92 -5.58 -15.79 -6.02
C VAL A 92 -4.50 -14.77 -6.36
N TYR A 93 -3.83 -14.97 -7.50
CA TYR A 93 -2.79 -14.08 -7.97
C TYR A 93 -3.37 -12.78 -8.51
N GLN A 94 -2.72 -11.65 -8.22
CA GLN A 94 -3.18 -10.33 -8.70
C GLN A 94 -3.31 -10.25 -10.24
N GLU A 95 -2.52 -11.02 -10.99
CA GLU A 95 -2.49 -10.99 -12.46
C GLU A 95 -3.76 -11.58 -13.08
N SER A 96 -4.55 -12.36 -12.33
CA SER A 96 -5.82 -12.87 -12.81
C SER A 96 -6.95 -11.83 -12.74
N ILE A 97 -6.73 -10.67 -12.11
CA ILE A 97 -7.74 -9.62 -11.96
C ILE A 97 -7.57 -8.60 -13.08
N SER A 98 -8.48 -8.64 -14.06
CA SER A 98 -8.45 -7.74 -15.22
C SER A 98 -8.98 -6.35 -14.89
N SER A 99 -8.61 -5.36 -15.71
CA SER A 99 -9.13 -3.99 -15.59
C SER A 99 -10.66 -3.92 -15.70
N THR A 100 -11.26 -4.78 -16.51
CA THR A 100 -12.73 -4.86 -16.66
C THR A 100 -13.40 -5.26 -15.35
N ILE A 101 -12.86 -6.27 -14.67
CA ILE A 101 -13.39 -6.73 -13.36
C ILE A 101 -13.29 -5.61 -12.32
N LEU A 102 -12.19 -4.85 -12.32
CA LEU A 102 -12.01 -3.71 -11.41
C LEU A 102 -13.00 -2.57 -11.70
N ILE A 103 -13.28 -2.28 -12.97
CA ILE A 103 -14.28 -1.29 -13.37
C ILE A 103 -15.68 -1.72 -12.91
N GLU A 104 -16.05 -2.97 -13.11
CA GLU A 104 -17.32 -3.53 -12.66
C GLU A 104 -17.47 -3.44 -11.14
N MET A 105 -16.41 -3.77 -10.39
CA MET A 105 -16.38 -3.61 -8.94
C MET A 105 -16.69 -2.18 -8.50
N PHE A 106 -16.09 -1.17 -9.13
CA PHE A 106 -16.36 0.23 -8.75
C PHE A 106 -17.82 0.62 -9.01
N TYR A 107 -18.43 0.18 -10.10
CA TYR A 107 -19.86 0.37 -10.30
C TYR A 107 -20.72 -0.36 -9.25
N GLN A 108 -20.34 -1.58 -8.86
CA GLN A 108 -21.01 -2.32 -7.78
C GLN A 108 -20.89 -1.61 -6.42
N MET A 109 -19.78 -0.94 -6.16
CA MET A 109 -19.57 -0.07 -4.99
C MET A 109 -20.42 1.20 -5.02
N GLY A 110 -21.14 1.47 -6.11
CA GLY A 110 -21.95 2.69 -6.27
C GLY A 110 -21.18 3.89 -6.81
N TYR A 111 -20.07 3.68 -7.53
CA TYR A 111 -19.38 4.76 -8.22
C TYR A 111 -20.30 5.41 -9.27
N THR A 112 -20.39 6.74 -9.26
CA THR A 112 -21.36 7.48 -10.10
C THR A 112 -20.73 8.21 -11.29
N GLY A 113 -19.41 8.20 -11.42
CA GLY A 113 -18.72 8.80 -12.57
C GLY A 113 -18.63 7.83 -13.77
N ASP A 114 -18.09 8.31 -14.88
CA ASP A 114 -17.77 7.48 -16.04
C ASP A 114 -16.35 6.90 -15.91
N ILE A 115 -16.26 5.58 -15.72
CA ILE A 115 -15.00 4.82 -15.78
C ILE A 115 -15.00 3.93 -17.03
N ALA A 116 -14.81 4.54 -18.21
CA ALA A 116 -14.50 3.78 -19.42
C ALA A 116 -13.11 3.09 -19.34
N LEU A 117 -12.18 3.67 -18.57
CA LEU A 117 -10.82 3.19 -18.36
C LEU A 117 -10.40 3.47 -16.91
N LEU A 118 -9.63 2.57 -16.29
CA LEU A 118 -9.14 2.77 -14.92
C LEU A 118 -8.30 4.05 -14.75
N SER A 119 -7.64 4.52 -15.80
CA SER A 119 -6.93 5.81 -15.80
C SER A 119 -7.84 7.03 -15.68
N LYS A 120 -9.15 6.86 -15.88
CA LYS A 120 -10.17 7.90 -15.69
C LYS A 120 -10.87 7.79 -14.33
N PHE A 121 -10.50 6.81 -13.51
CA PHE A 121 -11.05 6.69 -12.17
C PHE A 121 -10.75 7.97 -11.38
N SER A 122 -11.77 8.48 -10.67
CA SER A 122 -11.65 9.66 -9.84
C SER A 122 -12.37 9.44 -8.51
N LYS A 123 -11.57 9.37 -7.44
CA LYS A 123 -12.01 9.03 -6.08
C LYS A 123 -13.26 9.79 -5.59
N PRO A 124 -13.46 11.10 -5.88
CA PRO A 124 -14.65 11.84 -5.45
C PRO A 124 -16.00 11.24 -5.87
N PHE A 125 -16.05 10.42 -6.91
CA PHE A 125 -17.29 9.77 -7.35
C PHE A 125 -17.60 8.45 -6.61
N LEU A 126 -16.74 8.03 -5.68
CA LEU A 126 -17.07 6.92 -4.77
C LEU A 126 -18.00 7.38 -3.65
N PRO A 127 -18.92 6.51 -3.19
CA PRO A 127 -19.66 6.76 -1.96
C PRO A 127 -18.73 7.00 -0.77
N PRO A 128 -19.16 7.79 0.23
CA PRO A 128 -18.29 8.21 1.34
C PRO A 128 -17.56 7.07 2.05
N ILE A 129 -18.23 5.94 2.27
CA ILE A 129 -17.65 4.76 2.93
C ILE A 129 -16.47 4.16 2.13
N PHE A 130 -16.62 4.02 0.81
CA PHE A 130 -15.59 3.46 -0.07
C PHE A 130 -14.50 4.47 -0.40
N ASN A 131 -14.83 5.76 -0.46
CA ASN A 131 -13.83 6.83 -0.54
C ASN A 131 -12.92 6.82 0.70
N GLY A 132 -13.52 6.60 1.88
CA GLY A 132 -12.78 6.40 3.12
C GLY A 132 -11.85 5.20 3.07
N LEU A 133 -12.37 4.02 2.72
CA LEU A 133 -11.55 2.80 2.53
C LEU A 133 -10.39 3.04 1.56
N PHE A 134 -10.68 3.61 0.40
CA PHE A 134 -9.67 3.96 -0.60
C PHE A 134 -8.57 4.84 0.00
N THR A 135 -8.98 5.91 0.69
CA THR A 135 -8.05 6.87 1.28
C THR A 135 -7.19 6.22 2.35
N LEU A 136 -7.78 5.38 3.20
CA LEU A 136 -7.07 4.64 4.24
C LEU A 136 -5.97 3.75 3.63
N LEU A 137 -6.34 2.90 2.66
CA LEU A 137 -5.39 1.99 2.03
C LEU A 137 -4.31 2.71 1.21
N PHE A 138 -4.71 3.74 0.46
CA PHE A 138 -3.77 4.55 -0.31
C PHE A 138 -2.73 5.20 0.61
N LYS A 139 -3.19 5.83 1.69
CA LYS A 139 -2.29 6.47 2.66
C LYS A 139 -1.43 5.48 3.42
N SER A 140 -1.92 4.29 3.73
CA SER A 140 -1.13 3.33 4.50
C SER A 140 -0.07 2.63 3.67
N PHE A 141 -0.35 2.36 2.38
CA PHE A 141 0.51 1.50 1.58
C PHE A 141 1.08 2.14 0.32
N PHE A 142 0.45 3.14 -0.29
CA PHE A 142 0.73 3.55 -1.68
C PHE A 142 1.07 5.04 -1.89
N GLU A 143 0.98 5.89 -0.86
CA GLU A 143 1.15 7.35 -0.97
C GLU A 143 2.51 7.77 -1.54
N GLN A 144 3.53 6.91 -1.43
CA GLN A 144 4.91 7.24 -1.83
C GLN A 144 5.17 7.23 -3.35
N VAL A 145 4.30 6.62 -4.17
CA VAL A 145 4.61 6.32 -5.60
C VAL A 145 3.72 7.06 -6.59
N ALA A 146 2.64 7.72 -6.14
CA ALA A 146 1.73 8.44 -7.02
C ALA A 146 1.09 9.66 -6.34
N GLY A 147 0.78 10.70 -7.12
CA GLY A 147 -0.17 11.72 -6.68
C GLY A 147 -1.54 11.08 -6.39
N SER A 148 -2.33 11.71 -5.51
CA SER A 148 -3.61 11.18 -4.98
C SER A 148 -4.62 10.68 -6.02
N ASP A 149 -4.44 11.08 -7.28
CA ASP A 149 -5.39 10.89 -8.36
C ASP A 149 -5.00 9.74 -9.32
N ASN A 150 -3.78 9.20 -9.21
CA ASN A 150 -3.29 8.09 -10.06
C ASN A 150 -2.93 6.86 -9.22
N ALA A 151 -3.92 6.28 -8.55
CA ALA A 151 -3.71 5.01 -7.86
C ALA A 151 -3.30 3.91 -8.85
N SER A 152 -2.34 3.08 -8.43
CA SER A 152 -1.86 1.97 -9.23
C SER A 152 -2.90 0.85 -9.29
N MET A 153 -2.82 0.01 -10.33
CA MET A 153 -3.62 -1.20 -10.45
C MET A 153 -3.52 -2.08 -9.19
N LEU A 154 -2.36 -2.06 -8.50
CA LEU A 154 -2.14 -2.77 -7.26
C LEU A 154 -3.09 -2.34 -6.13
N LEU A 155 -3.35 -1.03 -5.99
CA LEU A 155 -4.32 -0.54 -5.00
C LEU A 155 -5.73 -1.03 -5.34
N TYR A 156 -6.13 -0.92 -6.60
CA TYR A 156 -7.47 -1.36 -7.03
C TYR A 156 -7.66 -2.86 -6.81
N THR A 157 -6.65 -3.67 -7.11
CA THR A 157 -6.67 -5.12 -6.85
C THR A 157 -6.73 -5.43 -5.35
N LEU A 158 -6.04 -4.65 -4.50
CA LEU A 158 -6.15 -4.79 -3.05
C LEU A 158 -7.57 -4.48 -2.55
N ILE A 159 -8.17 -3.39 -3.04
CA ILE A 159 -9.56 -3.01 -2.74
C ILE A 159 -10.54 -4.11 -3.19
N TYR A 160 -10.32 -4.70 -4.36
CA TYR A 160 -11.10 -5.83 -4.87
C TYR A 160 -11.09 -7.04 -3.93
N GLY A 161 -9.90 -7.44 -3.46
CA GLY A 161 -9.78 -8.54 -2.49
C GLY A 161 -10.60 -8.30 -1.23
N LEU A 162 -10.55 -7.08 -0.69
CA LEU A 162 -11.32 -6.71 0.51
C LEU A 162 -12.82 -6.66 0.25
N TYR A 163 -13.24 -6.09 -0.88
CA TYR A 163 -14.66 -5.90 -1.18
C TYR A 163 -15.39 -7.22 -1.46
N HIS A 164 -14.78 -8.13 -2.23
CA HIS A 164 -15.37 -9.43 -2.54
C HIS A 164 -15.00 -10.52 -1.53
N GLY A 165 -14.18 -10.23 -0.52
CA GLY A 165 -13.69 -11.22 0.43
C GLY A 165 -12.81 -12.32 -0.22
N VAL A 166 -12.16 -11.99 -1.34
CA VAL A 166 -11.29 -12.91 -2.07
C VAL A 166 -9.94 -12.99 -1.37
N VAL A 167 -9.46 -14.21 -1.14
CA VAL A 167 -8.16 -14.45 -0.52
C VAL A 167 -7.05 -14.22 -1.55
N LEU A 168 -6.73 -12.95 -1.79
CA LEU A 168 -5.62 -12.52 -2.62
C LEU A 168 -4.27 -12.69 -1.90
N ASP A 169 -3.20 -12.85 -2.67
CA ASP A 169 -1.84 -12.69 -2.16
C ASP A 169 -1.52 -11.21 -1.96
N PHE A 170 -2.05 -10.62 -0.89
CA PHE A 170 -1.77 -9.25 -0.49
C PHE A 170 -0.26 -9.01 -0.27
N GLY A 171 0.47 -10.05 0.15
CA GLY A 171 1.92 -9.99 0.31
C GLY A 171 2.63 -9.74 -1.02
N ALA A 172 2.20 -10.42 -2.09
CA ALA A 172 2.70 -10.15 -3.45
C ALA A 172 2.39 -8.74 -3.94
N ILE A 173 1.18 -8.25 -3.69
CA ILE A 173 0.77 -6.89 -4.09
C ILE A 173 1.68 -5.85 -3.42
N LEU A 174 1.85 -5.95 -2.10
CA LEU A 174 2.70 -5.02 -1.34
C LEU A 174 4.19 -5.17 -1.67
N TRP A 175 4.65 -6.40 -1.97
CA TRP A 175 6.03 -6.66 -2.40
C TRP A 175 6.34 -5.98 -3.74
N ILE A 176 5.44 -6.08 -4.71
CA ILE A 176 5.62 -5.43 -6.02
C ILE A 176 5.59 -3.92 -5.87
N HIS A 177 4.73 -3.40 -4.99
CA HIS A 177 4.74 -1.99 -4.66
C HIS A 177 6.08 -1.55 -4.05
N LEU A 178 6.63 -2.32 -3.12
CA LEU A 178 7.94 -2.05 -2.52
C LEU A 178 9.03 -1.99 -3.59
N ILE A 179 9.09 -2.97 -4.51
CA ILE A 179 10.06 -2.97 -5.62
C ILE A 179 9.92 -1.74 -6.51
N GLN A 180 8.68 -1.36 -6.85
CA GLN A 180 8.42 -0.18 -7.67
C GLN A 180 8.89 1.11 -6.97
N SER A 181 8.57 1.24 -5.68
CA SER A 181 8.99 2.39 -4.86
C SER A 181 10.51 2.49 -4.74
N SER A 182 11.19 1.36 -4.59
CA SER A 182 12.64 1.31 -4.41
C SER A 182 13.38 1.60 -5.72
N ALA A 183 12.88 1.10 -6.85
CA ALA A 183 13.43 1.40 -8.18
C ALA A 183 13.31 2.88 -8.54
N SER A 184 12.18 3.52 -8.19
CA SER A 184 12.00 4.97 -8.34
C SER A 184 13.00 5.75 -7.48
N ALA A 185 13.27 5.30 -6.25
CA ALA A 185 14.22 5.92 -5.33
C ALA A 185 15.67 5.89 -5.85
N SER A 186 16.10 4.80 -6.48
CA SER A 186 17.46 4.66 -7.03
C SER A 186 17.71 5.49 -8.30
N CYS A 187 16.67 5.82 -9.07
CA CYS A 187 16.81 6.50 -10.36
C CYS A 187 16.98 8.04 -10.24
N THR A 188 16.61 8.62 -9.09
CA THR A 188 16.58 10.07 -8.93
C THR A 188 17.64 10.51 -7.91
N HIS A 189 18.88 10.73 -8.35
CA HIS A 189 19.94 11.34 -7.52
C HIS A 189 19.61 12.78 -7.04
N LYS A 190 18.41 13.28 -7.33
CA LYS A 190 17.80 14.53 -6.82
C LYS A 190 16.45 14.26 -6.13
N PHE A 191 16.37 13.26 -5.26
CA PHE A 191 15.28 13.22 -4.29
C PHE A 191 15.51 14.34 -3.29
N LEU A 192 14.64 15.35 -3.33
CA LEU A 192 14.71 16.47 -2.40
C LEU A 192 14.56 15.90 -0.98
N VAL A 193 15.53 16.23 -0.13
CA VAL A 193 15.58 15.98 1.32
C VAL A 193 14.27 16.39 2.04
N HIS A 194 13.40 17.13 1.36
CA HIS A 194 12.10 17.61 1.82
C HIS A 194 10.94 16.59 1.70
N ASP A 195 11.04 15.57 0.84
CA ASP A 195 9.90 14.67 0.53
C ASP A 195 9.73 13.50 1.51
N PHE A 196 10.79 13.12 2.23
CA PHE A 196 10.71 12.07 3.26
C PHE A 196 10.94 12.59 4.70
N GLY A 197 11.39 13.83 4.87
CA GLY A 197 11.61 14.45 6.19
C GLY A 197 10.33 14.54 7.04
N GLN A 198 9.18 14.18 6.47
CA GLN A 198 7.90 14.14 7.16
C GLN A 198 7.42 12.70 7.41
N SER A 199 7.95 11.65 6.76
CA SER A 199 7.29 10.34 6.73
C SER A 199 7.34 9.53 8.03
N TRP A 200 8.13 9.93 9.05
CA TRP A 200 8.26 9.19 10.33
C TRP A 200 8.54 10.10 11.53
N SER A 201 7.82 11.20 11.67
CA SER A 201 7.87 12.04 12.89
C SER A 201 6.57 11.89 13.66
N ILE A 202 6.61 11.14 14.77
CA ILE A 202 5.65 11.25 15.87
C ILE A 202 6.06 12.53 16.62
N GLU A 203 5.30 13.61 16.45
CA GLU A 203 5.30 14.68 17.44
C GLU A 203 4.58 14.13 18.69
N LEU A 204 5.30 14.16 19.83
CA LEU A 204 4.79 13.85 21.17
C LEU A 204 3.59 14.72 21.54
#